data_AF-A0A1G1BRJ8-F1
#
_entry.id   AF-A0A1G1BRJ8-F1
#
_cell.length_a   1.000
_cell.length_b   1.000
_cell.length_c   1.000
_cell.angle_alpha   90.00
_cell.angle_beta   90.00
_cell.angle_gamma   90.00
#
_symmetry.space_group_name_H-M   'P 1'
#
loop_
_entity.id
_entity.type
_entity.pdbx_description
1 polymer ?
#
loop_
_entity_poly.entity_id
_entity_poly.type
_entity_poly.pdbx_seq_one_letter_code
_entity_poly.pdbx_strand_id
1 'polypeptide(L)'
;MNHSSAKVVTRAEIATALRQLGLGAGDIVLLHSALSSIGAVEDGAAGLVGAFLDVLGPQGTLVVPTFGALGVVTDTVKTWPNAVSSVHPAASVAAVGAAARELCAEHWKAELAHGPDTPYTRIADKGGYVCLLGVDQDRNTTLHTVEELLRLPYLKTTAEKTFDTPEGKVTKSWPFFPGPHRDFIGVDRALRERGLMTMGRIGDAVVRLVRSRDLIERVQAMVEQDPALFLCDNPACDDCVLQRADLRRHQLKRESFQAAVSASLAGRYAQEIADVVWRAGFAAVELDSIEGRPVSTAPRGKVTDAAAVLRKAGLAITALRLPAAVDDIRPMADLARECGVSRLIIPLSSQAAAHVRTASEAQVNVSFVNLGVSSQLASRLLVELRDTGLTPCVTFNAANFARAGEKPFLSSYKQKLRRFVDQLDIEDATFAGCPTDLARGNAEIKEMMSILRCANFPGVFCLTGANRAVSNLTTVAARFMTLLREM
;
A
#
# COMPACT_ATOMS: atom_id res chain seq x y z
N MET A 1 -43.51 25.05 -23.13
CA MET A 1 -42.06 24.80 -23.24
C MET A 1 -41.35 26.13 -23.02
N ASN A 2 -40.97 26.45 -21.77
CA ASN A 2 -40.25 27.69 -21.46
C ASN A 2 -38.78 27.52 -21.86
N HIS A 3 -38.37 28.15 -22.96
CA HIS A 3 -36.96 28.42 -23.24
C HIS A 3 -36.55 29.59 -22.34
N SER A 4 -36.10 29.30 -21.12
CA SER A 4 -35.28 30.26 -20.39
C SER A 4 -33.98 30.39 -21.16
N SER A 5 -33.71 31.55 -21.78
CA SER A 5 -32.41 31.80 -22.39
C SER A 5 -31.34 31.57 -21.34
N ALA A 6 -30.43 30.62 -21.57
CA ALA A 6 -29.31 30.40 -20.67
C ALA A 6 -28.55 31.73 -20.53
N LYS A 7 -28.46 32.26 -19.30
CA LYS A 7 -27.73 33.49 -19.03
C LYS A 7 -26.27 33.26 -19.44
N VAL A 8 -25.77 34.06 -20.37
CA VAL A 8 -24.35 34.01 -20.79
C VAL A 8 -23.51 34.63 -19.67
N VAL A 9 -22.49 33.89 -19.21
CA VAL A 9 -21.51 34.34 -18.24
C VAL A 9 -20.44 35.15 -18.97
N THR A 10 -20.34 36.42 -18.62
CA THR A 10 -19.45 37.39 -19.29
C THR A 10 -18.00 37.30 -18.78
N ARG A 11 -17.04 37.75 -19.59
CA ARG A 11 -15.63 37.85 -19.21
C ARG A 11 -15.42 38.67 -17.93
N ALA A 12 -16.19 39.76 -17.77
CA ALA A 12 -16.14 40.62 -16.60
C ALA A 12 -16.71 39.96 -15.32
N GLU A 13 -17.79 39.18 -15.43
CA GLU A 13 -18.32 38.39 -14.30
C GLU A 13 -17.32 37.32 -13.86
N ILE A 14 -16.68 36.63 -14.81
CA ILE A 14 -15.61 35.65 -14.52
C ILE A 14 -14.46 36.35 -13.78
N ALA A 15 -13.95 37.47 -14.31
CA ALA A 15 -12.85 38.20 -13.69
C ALA A 15 -13.20 38.71 -12.27
N THR A 16 -14.44 39.12 -12.05
CA THR A 16 -14.92 39.55 -10.73
C THR A 16 -14.93 38.39 -9.74
N ALA A 17 -15.47 37.23 -10.14
CA ALA A 17 -15.51 36.04 -9.31
C ALA A 17 -14.09 35.50 -8.98
N LEU A 18 -13.16 35.52 -9.94
CA LEU A 18 -11.76 35.15 -9.71
C LEU A 18 -11.10 36.08 -8.67
N ARG A 19 -11.35 37.39 -8.72
CA ARG A 19 -10.84 38.34 -7.71
C ARG A 19 -11.45 38.09 -6.33
N GLN A 20 -12.75 37.79 -6.27
CA GLN A 20 -13.42 37.45 -5.00
C GLN A 20 -12.90 36.15 -4.38
N LEU A 21 -12.44 35.19 -5.19
CA LEU A 21 -11.75 33.98 -4.72
C LEU A 21 -10.35 34.25 -4.17
N GLY A 22 -9.79 35.45 -4.42
CA GLY A 22 -8.49 35.87 -3.93
C GLY A 22 -7.37 35.90 -4.98
N LEU A 23 -7.68 35.69 -6.27
CA LEU A 23 -6.69 35.89 -7.34
C LEU A 23 -6.48 37.37 -7.65
N GLY A 24 -5.24 37.74 -7.91
CA GLY A 24 -4.84 39.10 -8.24
C GLY A 24 -3.73 39.19 -9.28
N ALA A 25 -3.30 40.42 -9.51
CA ALA A 25 -2.23 40.71 -10.46
C ALA A 25 -0.90 40.09 -9.98
N GLY A 26 -0.18 39.44 -10.89
CA GLY A 26 1.10 38.78 -10.60
C GLY A 26 0.97 37.31 -10.19
N ASP A 27 -0.23 36.81 -9.91
CA ASP A 27 -0.40 35.42 -9.49
C ASP A 27 -0.06 34.43 -10.61
N ILE A 28 0.39 33.24 -10.18
CA ILE A 28 0.61 32.08 -11.04
C ILE A 28 -0.47 31.06 -10.73
N VAL A 29 -1.18 30.55 -11.74
CA VAL A 29 -2.32 29.64 -11.53
C VAL A 29 -2.20 28.41 -12.41
N LEU A 30 -2.13 27.23 -11.80
CA LEU A 30 -2.38 25.95 -12.46
C LEU A 30 -3.89 25.69 -12.52
N LEU A 31 -4.46 25.71 -13.71
CA LEU A 31 -5.88 25.55 -13.94
C LEU A 31 -6.20 24.14 -14.43
N HIS A 32 -7.08 23.46 -13.69
CA HIS A 32 -7.84 22.31 -14.15
C HIS A 32 -9.29 22.76 -14.35
N SER A 33 -9.89 22.48 -15.51
CA SER A 33 -11.21 23.05 -15.81
C SER A 33 -12.13 22.16 -16.64
N ALA A 34 -13.43 22.36 -16.48
CA ALA A 34 -14.47 21.82 -17.35
C ALA A 34 -15.38 22.96 -17.83
N LEU A 35 -15.15 23.49 -19.03
CA LEU A 35 -15.89 24.65 -19.56
C LEU A 35 -17.42 24.46 -19.52
N SER A 36 -17.89 23.25 -19.84
CA SER A 36 -19.32 22.90 -19.85
C SER A 36 -20.02 23.08 -18.50
N SER A 37 -19.27 23.05 -17.39
CA SER A 37 -19.83 23.22 -16.04
C SER A 37 -20.22 24.66 -15.70
N ILE A 38 -19.71 25.64 -16.45
CA ILE A 38 -19.98 27.07 -16.20
C ILE A 38 -21.36 27.48 -16.72
N GLY A 39 -21.83 26.83 -17.79
CA GLY A 39 -22.93 27.28 -18.63
C GLY A 39 -22.42 27.93 -19.92
N ALA A 40 -23.24 28.78 -20.55
CA ALA A 40 -22.81 29.54 -21.73
C ALA A 40 -21.80 30.62 -21.32
N VAL A 41 -20.63 30.65 -21.95
CA VAL A 41 -19.56 31.62 -21.68
C VAL A 41 -19.37 32.52 -22.89
N GLU A 42 -19.32 33.83 -22.66
CA GLU A 42 -18.93 34.82 -23.67
C GLU A 42 -17.58 34.43 -24.29
N ASP A 43 -17.49 34.34 -25.62
CA ASP A 43 -16.32 33.86 -26.37
C ASP A 43 -15.80 32.46 -25.98
N GLY A 44 -16.62 31.65 -25.31
CA GLY A 44 -16.31 30.27 -24.94
C GLY A 44 -15.00 30.13 -24.16
N ALA A 45 -14.14 29.20 -24.60
CA ALA A 45 -12.86 28.94 -23.96
C ALA A 45 -11.92 30.16 -24.02
N ALA A 46 -11.95 30.93 -25.12
CA ALA A 46 -11.11 32.11 -25.27
C ALA A 46 -11.51 33.23 -24.31
N GLY A 47 -12.81 33.41 -24.06
CA GLY A 47 -13.31 34.35 -23.06
C GLY A 47 -12.91 33.96 -21.63
N LEU A 48 -12.96 32.66 -21.30
CA LEU A 48 -12.47 32.16 -20.01
C LEU A 48 -10.97 32.40 -19.83
N VAL A 49 -10.15 32.02 -20.81
CA VAL A 49 -8.69 32.25 -20.77
C VAL A 49 -8.37 33.75 -20.67
N GLY A 50 -9.07 34.58 -21.45
CA GLY A 50 -8.95 36.04 -21.40
C GLY A 50 -9.28 36.61 -20.02
N ALA A 51 -10.34 36.12 -19.36
CA ALA A 51 -10.71 36.55 -18.01
C ALA A 51 -9.61 36.23 -16.97
N PHE A 52 -9.00 35.04 -17.05
CA PHE A 52 -7.85 34.71 -16.20
C PHE A 52 -6.69 35.68 -16.47
N LEU A 53 -6.30 35.88 -17.73
CA LEU A 53 -5.17 36.75 -18.07
C LEU A 53 -5.42 38.22 -17.68
N ASP A 54 -6.66 38.71 -17.69
CA ASP A 54 -7.00 40.06 -17.22
C ASP A 54 -6.83 40.21 -15.70
N VAL A 55 -7.16 39.18 -14.93
CA VAL A 55 -7.01 39.18 -13.47
C VAL A 55 -5.55 39.08 -13.08
N LEU A 56 -4.82 38.17 -13.72
CA LEU A 56 -3.40 37.90 -13.47
C LEU A 56 -2.51 39.04 -13.98
N GLY A 57 -2.94 39.76 -15.01
CA GLY A 57 -2.21 40.89 -15.58
C GLY A 57 -0.87 40.49 -16.21
N PRO A 58 -0.05 41.47 -16.64
CA PRO A 58 1.18 41.21 -17.40
C PRO A 58 2.28 40.50 -16.60
N GLN A 59 2.21 40.55 -15.26
CA GLN A 59 3.18 39.89 -14.36
C GLN A 59 2.72 38.49 -13.92
N GLY A 60 1.45 38.15 -14.12
CA GLY A 60 0.94 36.85 -13.73
C GLY A 60 1.17 35.78 -14.80
N THR A 61 0.79 34.53 -14.51
CA THR A 61 0.96 33.41 -15.43
C THR A 61 -0.15 32.38 -15.27
N LEU A 62 -0.84 32.07 -16.36
CA LEU A 62 -1.80 30.96 -16.42
C LEU A 62 -1.09 29.70 -16.91
N VAL A 63 -1.30 28.59 -16.23
CA VAL A 63 -0.71 27.27 -16.54
C VAL A 63 -1.82 26.23 -16.65
N VAL A 64 -1.70 25.30 -17.59
CA VAL A 64 -2.61 24.14 -17.72
C VAL A 64 -1.78 22.86 -17.94
N PRO A 65 -2.22 21.69 -17.43
CA PRO A 65 -1.68 20.41 -17.86
C PRO A 65 -2.01 20.16 -19.34
N THR A 66 -1.12 19.46 -20.07
CA THR A 66 -1.26 19.23 -21.53
C THR A 66 -1.02 17.78 -21.96
N PHE A 67 -0.96 16.85 -21.00
CA PHE A 67 -0.83 15.43 -21.28
C PHE A 67 -2.20 14.84 -21.68
N GLY A 68 -2.28 14.22 -22.87
CA GLY A 68 -3.53 13.62 -23.35
C GLY A 68 -4.63 14.65 -23.67
N ALA A 69 -5.89 14.21 -23.61
CA ALA A 69 -7.06 15.04 -23.91
C ALA A 69 -7.69 15.58 -22.62
N LEU A 70 -7.47 16.88 -22.34
CA LEU A 70 -7.85 17.54 -21.08
C LEU A 70 -8.90 18.65 -21.24
N GLY A 71 -9.47 18.78 -22.44
CA GLY A 71 -10.57 19.68 -22.74
C GLY A 71 -10.16 20.96 -23.47
N VAL A 72 -11.18 21.67 -23.99
CA VAL A 72 -11.01 22.81 -24.91
C VAL A 72 -10.25 24.00 -24.31
N VAL A 73 -10.32 24.19 -22.99
CA VAL A 73 -9.59 25.28 -22.30
C VAL A 73 -8.08 25.03 -22.37
N THR A 74 -7.65 23.78 -22.11
CA THR A 74 -6.25 23.39 -22.26
C THR A 74 -5.76 23.60 -23.69
N ASP A 75 -6.53 23.17 -24.68
CA ASP A 75 -6.16 23.34 -26.09
C ASP A 75 -6.08 24.81 -26.50
N THR A 76 -6.95 25.66 -25.94
CA THR A 76 -6.95 27.11 -26.16
C THR A 76 -5.70 27.76 -25.55
N VAL A 77 -5.28 27.36 -24.34
CA VAL A 77 -4.06 27.88 -23.71
C VAL A 77 -2.81 27.43 -24.47
N LYS A 78 -2.77 26.18 -24.97
CA LYS A 78 -1.65 25.65 -25.75
C LYS A 78 -1.35 26.45 -27.02
N THR A 79 -2.38 26.99 -27.67
CA THR A 79 -2.27 27.76 -28.92
C THR A 79 -2.36 29.27 -28.70
N TRP A 80 -2.47 29.71 -27.44
CA TRP A 80 -2.55 31.13 -27.11
C TRP A 80 -1.27 31.87 -27.54
N PRO A 81 -1.37 33.14 -27.97
CA PRO A 81 -0.18 33.93 -28.31
C PRO A 81 0.85 33.92 -27.18
N ASN A 82 2.10 33.59 -27.53
CA ASN A 82 3.25 33.47 -26.61
C ASN A 82 3.16 32.33 -25.58
N ALA A 83 2.29 31.34 -25.78
CA ALA A 83 2.28 30.13 -24.96
C ALA A 83 3.63 29.41 -25.03
N VAL A 84 4.08 28.91 -23.87
CA VAL A 84 5.28 28.07 -23.75
C VAL A 84 4.83 26.69 -23.27
N SER A 85 5.31 25.63 -23.90
CA SER A 85 5.04 24.25 -23.47
C SER A 85 6.29 23.62 -22.87
N SER A 86 6.12 22.92 -21.76
CA SER A 86 7.17 22.08 -21.20
C SER A 86 7.29 20.77 -21.99
N VAL A 87 8.50 20.23 -22.09
CA VAL A 87 8.74 18.94 -22.76
C VAL A 87 8.67 17.80 -21.73
N HIS A 88 7.61 17.01 -21.75
CA HIS A 88 7.49 15.76 -20.99
C HIS A 88 6.38 14.88 -21.60
N PRO A 89 6.58 13.57 -21.84
CA PRO A 89 5.61 12.76 -22.59
C PRO A 89 4.32 12.42 -21.82
N ALA A 90 4.29 12.60 -20.49
CA ALA A 90 3.17 12.15 -19.66
C ALA A 90 2.77 13.11 -18.52
N ALA A 91 3.37 14.29 -18.46
CA ALA A 91 3.16 15.25 -17.35
C ALA A 91 3.33 16.71 -17.81
N SER A 92 3.38 16.96 -19.13
CA SER A 92 3.64 18.28 -19.69
C SER A 92 2.58 19.30 -19.27
N VAL A 93 2.99 20.56 -19.23
CA VAL A 93 2.13 21.74 -19.05
C VAL A 93 2.35 22.73 -20.19
N ALA A 94 1.39 23.65 -20.37
CA ALA A 94 1.55 24.86 -21.15
C ALA A 94 1.27 26.07 -20.26
N ALA A 95 1.99 27.16 -20.48
CA ALA A 95 1.90 28.38 -19.69
C ALA A 95 1.88 29.63 -20.57
N VAL A 96 1.15 30.66 -20.13
CA VAL A 96 1.06 31.98 -20.76
C VAL A 96 1.26 33.03 -19.68
N GLY A 97 2.28 33.89 -19.82
CA GLY A 97 2.57 34.98 -18.89
C GLY A 97 4.05 35.11 -18.54
N ALA A 98 4.37 35.98 -17.60
CA ALA A 98 5.74 36.39 -17.28
C ALA A 98 6.66 35.23 -16.87
N ALA A 99 6.14 34.24 -16.12
CA ALA A 99 6.92 33.10 -15.64
C ALA A 99 6.88 31.88 -16.58
N ALA A 100 6.18 31.95 -17.73
CA ALA A 100 5.93 30.78 -18.58
C ALA A 100 7.20 30.04 -19.02
N ARG A 101 8.24 30.76 -19.44
CA ARG A 101 9.53 30.17 -19.85
C ARG A 101 10.21 29.44 -18.71
N GLU A 102 10.22 30.03 -17.53
CA GLU A 102 10.87 29.47 -16.35
C GLU A 102 10.13 28.22 -15.83
N LEU A 103 8.81 28.31 -15.72
CA LEU A 103 7.99 27.18 -15.26
C LEU A 103 8.14 25.95 -16.17
N CYS A 104 8.16 26.17 -17.49
CA CYS A 104 8.24 25.09 -18.48
C CYS A 104 9.67 24.59 -18.78
N ALA A 105 10.70 25.28 -18.30
CA ALA A 105 12.10 24.99 -18.65
C ALA A 105 12.51 23.56 -18.26
N GLU A 106 13.23 22.87 -19.14
CA GLU A 106 13.99 21.65 -18.79
C GLU A 106 13.20 20.53 -18.09
N HIS A 107 11.86 20.49 -18.21
CA HIS A 107 11.03 19.47 -17.55
C HIS A 107 11.44 18.03 -17.93
N TRP A 108 11.93 17.83 -19.15
CA TRP A 108 12.46 16.55 -19.63
C TRP A 108 13.71 16.06 -18.87
N LYS A 109 14.46 16.96 -18.22
CA LYS A 109 15.62 16.64 -17.39
C LYS A 109 15.23 16.15 -15.99
N ALA A 110 14.07 16.56 -15.46
CA ALA A 110 13.62 16.24 -14.10
C ALA A 110 13.58 14.72 -13.82
N GLU A 111 14.14 14.28 -12.70
CA GLU A 111 14.20 12.86 -12.30
C GLU A 111 12.81 12.23 -12.23
N LEU A 112 11.84 12.97 -11.69
CA LEU A 112 10.46 12.57 -11.49
C LEU A 112 9.52 13.37 -12.41
N ALA A 113 8.28 12.93 -12.57
CA ALA A 113 7.35 13.54 -13.53
C ALA A 113 6.58 14.74 -12.95
N HIS A 114 6.41 14.79 -11.63
CA HIS A 114 5.70 15.82 -10.88
C HIS A 114 6.49 16.35 -9.67
N GLY A 115 7.64 15.75 -9.35
CA GLY A 115 8.50 16.07 -8.22
C GLY A 115 9.43 17.29 -8.42
N PRO A 116 10.64 17.30 -7.81
CA PRO A 116 11.58 18.42 -7.90
C PRO A 116 11.95 18.78 -9.33
N ASP A 117 12.23 20.07 -9.56
CA ASP A 117 12.60 20.63 -10.88
C ASP A 117 11.53 20.48 -11.97
N THR A 118 10.29 20.20 -11.59
CA THR A 118 9.14 20.15 -12.50
C THR A 118 8.33 21.46 -12.44
N PRO A 119 7.44 21.71 -13.43
CA PRO A 119 6.54 22.85 -13.35
C PRO A 119 5.70 22.88 -12.07
N TYR A 120 5.32 21.72 -11.53
CA TYR A 120 4.43 21.62 -10.36
C TYR A 120 5.09 22.15 -9.09
N THR A 121 6.35 21.80 -8.82
CA THR A 121 7.08 22.34 -7.67
C THR A 121 7.46 23.80 -7.88
N ARG A 122 7.83 24.21 -9.11
CA ARG A 122 8.16 25.63 -9.40
C ARG A 122 6.97 26.57 -9.20
N ILE A 123 5.75 26.12 -9.51
CA ILE A 123 4.53 26.87 -9.19
C ILE A 123 4.41 27.09 -7.68
N ALA A 124 4.66 26.05 -6.87
CA ALA A 124 4.67 26.17 -5.42
C ALA A 124 5.81 27.08 -4.91
N ASP A 125 7.00 26.97 -5.50
CA ASP A 125 8.18 27.78 -5.17
C ASP A 125 7.96 29.28 -5.41
N LYS A 126 7.12 29.61 -6.38
CA LYS A 126 6.74 30.99 -6.70
C LYS A 126 5.47 31.47 -6.00
N GLY A 127 4.94 30.69 -5.05
CA GLY A 127 3.72 31.06 -4.31
C GLY A 127 2.44 31.00 -5.14
N GLY A 128 2.44 30.24 -6.24
CA GLY A 128 1.28 30.09 -7.12
C GLY A 128 0.15 29.25 -6.52
N TYR A 129 -0.94 29.16 -7.27
CA TYR A 129 -2.20 28.52 -6.89
C TYR A 129 -2.54 27.35 -7.81
N VAL A 130 -3.28 26.41 -7.26
CA VAL A 130 -4.05 25.42 -8.02
C VAL A 130 -5.51 25.86 -8.03
N CYS A 131 -6.09 25.97 -9.22
CA CYS A 131 -7.49 26.31 -9.45
C CYS A 131 -8.22 25.13 -10.09
N LEU A 132 -9.25 24.63 -9.43
CA LEU A 132 -10.13 23.59 -9.92
C LEU A 132 -11.48 24.23 -10.26
N LEU A 133 -11.72 24.46 -11.55
CA LEU A 133 -12.92 25.12 -12.06
C LEU A 133 -13.87 24.09 -12.64
N GLY A 134 -14.97 23.81 -11.94
CA GLY A 134 -15.95 22.84 -12.41
C GLY A 134 -15.49 21.38 -12.33
N VAL A 135 -14.36 21.15 -11.65
CA VAL A 135 -13.79 19.83 -11.37
C VAL A 135 -13.43 19.75 -9.89
N ASP A 136 -13.22 18.54 -9.40
CA ASP A 136 -12.81 18.27 -8.03
C ASP A 136 -11.32 17.86 -7.95
N GLN A 137 -10.90 17.42 -6.77
CA GLN A 137 -9.52 17.01 -6.50
C GLN A 137 -9.05 15.82 -7.34
N ASP A 138 -9.95 15.03 -7.93
CA ASP A 138 -9.59 13.92 -8.82
C ASP A 138 -8.88 14.38 -10.10
N ARG A 139 -9.00 15.66 -10.44
CA ARG A 139 -8.26 16.30 -11.54
C ARG A 139 -7.01 17.04 -11.09
N ASN A 140 -6.73 17.13 -9.79
CA ASN A 140 -5.64 17.91 -9.24
C ASN A 140 -4.30 17.17 -9.35
N THR A 141 -3.56 17.45 -10.42
CA THR A 141 -2.27 16.80 -10.70
C THR A 141 -1.20 17.11 -9.65
N THR A 142 -1.31 18.23 -8.91
CA THR A 142 -0.36 18.56 -7.83
C THR A 142 -0.37 17.53 -6.70
N LEU A 143 -1.44 16.76 -6.52
CA LEU A 143 -1.46 15.70 -5.50
C LEU A 143 -0.50 14.56 -5.85
N HIS A 144 -0.18 14.33 -7.13
CA HIS A 144 0.86 13.39 -7.53
C HIS A 144 2.28 13.87 -7.17
N THR A 145 2.51 15.19 -7.10
CA THR A 145 3.77 15.74 -6.57
C THR A 145 4.02 15.25 -5.14
N VAL A 146 2.97 15.19 -4.30
CA VAL A 146 3.09 14.70 -2.92
C VAL A 146 3.50 13.22 -2.89
N GLU A 147 2.89 12.39 -3.73
CA GLU A 147 3.24 10.96 -3.81
C GLU A 147 4.70 10.75 -4.22
N GLU A 148 5.15 11.47 -5.24
CA GLU A 148 6.50 11.38 -5.78
C GLU A 148 7.56 11.90 -4.79
N LEU A 149 7.30 13.02 -4.12
CA LEU A 149 8.19 13.57 -3.09
C LEU A 149 8.39 12.60 -1.92
N LEU A 150 7.33 11.89 -1.53
CA LEU A 150 7.38 10.87 -0.48
C LEU A 150 7.88 9.51 -0.97
N ARG A 151 8.10 9.35 -2.29
CA ARG A 151 8.54 8.10 -2.93
C ARG A 151 7.70 6.92 -2.46
N LEU A 152 6.37 7.07 -2.50
CA LEU A 152 5.45 6.09 -1.93
C LEU A 152 5.67 4.69 -2.54
N PRO A 153 5.71 3.62 -1.73
CA PRO A 153 6.12 2.29 -2.18
C PRO A 153 5.30 1.65 -3.30
N TYR A 154 4.06 2.11 -3.50
CA TYR A 154 3.17 1.59 -4.53
C TYR A 154 3.37 2.25 -5.90
N LEU A 155 4.17 3.32 -5.98
CA LEU A 155 4.51 3.98 -7.23
C LEU A 155 5.48 3.10 -8.05
N LYS A 156 5.40 3.20 -9.37
CA LYS A 156 6.10 2.27 -10.28
C LYS A 156 7.07 3.02 -11.18
N THR A 157 8.11 2.33 -11.62
CA THR A 157 8.96 2.84 -12.71
C THR A 157 8.24 2.66 -14.03
N THR A 158 8.16 3.71 -14.85
CA THR A 158 7.58 3.60 -16.18
C THR A 158 8.45 2.74 -17.11
N ALA A 159 7.86 2.24 -18.20
CA ALA A 159 8.67 1.83 -19.34
C ALA A 159 9.48 3.03 -19.89
N GLU A 160 10.61 2.73 -20.52
CA GLU A 160 11.39 3.75 -21.23
C GLU A 160 10.61 4.34 -22.39
N LYS A 161 10.72 5.65 -22.59
CA LYS A 161 10.13 6.38 -23.70
C LYS A 161 11.18 7.24 -24.39
N THR A 162 11.20 7.19 -25.72
CA THR A 162 12.01 8.09 -26.54
C THR A 162 11.16 9.25 -27.04
N PHE A 163 11.64 10.48 -26.88
CA PHE A 163 10.92 11.70 -27.28
C PHE A 163 11.90 12.82 -27.65
N ASP A 164 11.42 13.81 -28.40
CA ASP A 164 12.21 14.96 -28.85
C ASP A 164 12.35 16.02 -27.75
N THR A 165 13.57 16.57 -27.62
CA THR A 165 13.90 17.67 -26.70
C THR A 165 14.70 18.75 -27.45
N PRO A 166 14.91 19.94 -26.85
CA PRO A 166 15.79 20.96 -27.44
C PRO A 166 17.24 20.50 -27.65
N GLU A 167 17.70 19.48 -26.91
CA GLU A 167 19.06 18.92 -27.02
C GLU A 167 19.11 17.67 -27.92
N GLY A 168 18.00 17.34 -28.60
CA GLY A 168 17.86 16.15 -29.44
C GLY A 168 16.97 15.09 -28.80
N LYS A 169 16.98 13.87 -29.35
CA LYS A 169 16.16 12.77 -28.85
C LYS A 169 16.73 12.21 -27.55
N VAL A 170 15.87 12.05 -26.55
CA VAL A 170 16.20 11.47 -25.25
C VAL A 170 15.34 10.24 -25.01
N THR A 171 15.94 9.18 -24.44
CA THR A 171 15.22 8.01 -23.93
C THR A 171 15.28 8.01 -22.41
N LYS A 172 14.12 7.93 -21.74
CA LYS A 172 14.03 8.03 -20.29
C LYS A 172 12.90 7.19 -19.71
N SER A 173 13.09 6.70 -18.50
CA SER A 173 12.03 6.19 -17.61
C SER A 173 11.97 7.04 -16.34
N TRP A 174 10.82 7.06 -15.68
CA TRP A 174 10.61 7.81 -14.44
C TRP A 174 10.35 6.84 -13.29
N PRO A 175 11.17 6.84 -12.23
CA PRO A 175 10.86 6.11 -11.02
C PRO A 175 9.71 6.82 -10.28
N PHE A 176 9.04 6.07 -9.42
CA PHE A 176 7.94 6.59 -8.60
C PHE A 176 6.81 7.27 -9.39
N PHE A 177 6.58 6.84 -10.64
CA PHE A 177 5.52 7.41 -11.44
C PHE A 177 4.14 7.01 -10.87
N PRO A 178 3.18 7.96 -10.78
CA PRO A 178 1.83 7.70 -10.34
C PRO A 178 1.15 6.57 -11.11
N GLY A 179 0.59 5.66 -10.33
CA GLY A 179 -0.21 4.55 -10.83
C GLY A 179 -1.62 5.01 -11.24
N PRO A 180 -2.52 4.05 -11.50
CA PRO A 180 -3.90 4.32 -11.95
C PRO A 180 -4.75 4.91 -10.80
N HIS A 181 -5.95 4.38 -10.54
CA HIS A 181 -6.97 5.02 -9.69
C HIS A 181 -6.45 5.63 -8.36
N ARG A 182 -6.95 6.82 -8.01
CA ARG A 182 -6.75 7.52 -6.74
C ARG A 182 -8.08 8.04 -6.22
N ASP A 183 -8.19 8.15 -4.90
CA ASP A 183 -9.28 8.85 -4.23
C ASP A 183 -8.78 10.22 -3.74
N PHE A 184 -8.47 11.10 -4.69
CA PHE A 184 -8.10 12.47 -4.34
C PHE A 184 -9.29 13.28 -3.84
N ILE A 185 -10.52 12.87 -4.16
CA ILE A 185 -11.74 13.45 -3.60
C ILE A 185 -11.73 13.32 -2.07
N GLY A 186 -11.19 12.21 -1.54
CA GLY A 186 -11.05 11.97 -0.10
C GLY A 186 -10.36 13.09 0.69
N VAL A 187 -9.45 13.87 0.07
CA VAL A 187 -8.77 14.98 0.77
C VAL A 187 -9.54 16.31 0.73
N ASP A 188 -10.54 16.47 -0.13
CA ASP A 188 -11.28 17.73 -0.32
C ASP A 188 -11.88 18.27 0.98
N ARG A 189 -12.53 17.38 1.75
CA ARG A 189 -13.14 17.73 3.04
C ARG A 189 -12.09 18.25 4.03
N ALA A 190 -10.95 17.58 4.12
CA ALA A 190 -9.88 17.96 5.05
C ALA A 190 -9.26 19.31 4.67
N LEU A 191 -9.05 19.57 3.38
CA LEU A 191 -8.56 20.86 2.89
C LEU A 191 -9.53 21.99 3.24
N ARG A 192 -10.84 21.76 3.08
CA ARG A 192 -11.89 22.72 3.43
C ARG A 192 -11.95 23.00 4.92
N GLU A 193 -12.02 21.96 5.75
CA GLU A 193 -12.15 22.11 7.21
C GLU A 193 -10.91 22.75 7.86
N ARG A 194 -9.74 22.61 7.24
CA ARG A 194 -8.49 23.25 7.67
C ARG A 194 -8.28 24.67 7.11
N GLY A 195 -9.24 25.19 6.34
CA GLY A 195 -9.15 26.53 5.75
C GLY A 195 -8.05 26.69 4.69
N LEU A 196 -7.61 25.59 4.07
CA LEU A 196 -6.57 25.60 3.04
C LEU A 196 -7.12 25.92 1.64
N MET A 197 -8.44 25.87 1.47
CA MET A 197 -9.13 26.01 0.20
C MET A 197 -10.21 27.10 0.26
N THR A 198 -10.14 28.04 -0.66
CA THR A 198 -11.22 29.01 -0.91
C THR A 198 -12.17 28.44 -1.95
N MET A 199 -13.47 28.55 -1.71
CA MET A 199 -14.51 28.08 -2.62
C MET A 199 -15.41 29.23 -3.09
N GLY A 200 -15.88 29.15 -4.33
CA GLY A 200 -16.77 30.13 -4.93
C GLY A 200 -17.46 29.57 -6.16
N ARG A 201 -18.06 30.45 -6.97
CA ARG A 201 -18.76 30.06 -8.20
C ARG A 201 -18.43 30.98 -9.37
N ILE A 202 -18.38 30.39 -10.55
CA ILE A 202 -18.32 31.10 -11.84
C ILE A 202 -19.41 30.49 -12.72
N GLY A 203 -20.46 31.26 -13.00
CA GLY A 203 -21.70 30.69 -13.55
C GLY A 203 -22.22 29.57 -12.65
N ASP A 204 -22.50 28.43 -13.26
CA ASP A 204 -22.96 27.24 -12.54
C ASP A 204 -21.81 26.44 -11.91
N ALA A 205 -20.56 26.69 -12.31
CA ALA A 205 -19.41 25.92 -11.86
C ALA A 205 -18.99 26.26 -10.43
N VAL A 206 -18.73 25.23 -9.63
CA VAL A 206 -18.00 25.36 -8.36
C VAL A 206 -16.53 25.55 -8.65
N VAL A 207 -15.90 26.51 -7.98
CA VAL A 207 -14.48 26.81 -8.10
C VAL A 207 -13.80 26.57 -6.77
N ARG A 208 -12.66 25.90 -6.80
CA ARG A 208 -11.77 25.71 -5.65
C ARG A 208 -10.42 26.35 -5.96
N LEU A 209 -9.92 27.15 -5.04
CA LEU A 209 -8.62 27.78 -5.14
C LEU A 209 -7.79 27.40 -3.92
N VAL A 210 -6.58 26.88 -4.15
CA VAL A 210 -5.67 26.41 -3.10
C VAL A 210 -4.27 26.95 -3.40
N ARG A 211 -3.56 27.47 -2.40
CA ARG A 211 -2.14 27.82 -2.57
C ARG A 211 -1.32 26.55 -2.75
N SER A 212 -0.54 26.46 -3.83
CA SER A 212 0.15 25.24 -4.24
C SER A 212 1.15 24.75 -3.18
N ARG A 213 1.91 25.66 -2.57
CA ARG A 213 2.82 25.34 -1.46
C ARG A 213 2.09 24.70 -0.28
N ASP A 214 1.02 25.34 0.17
CA ASP A 214 0.25 24.88 1.33
C ASP A 214 -0.42 23.53 1.05
N LEU A 215 -0.90 23.32 -0.18
CA LEU A 215 -1.42 22.02 -0.61
C LEU A 215 -0.37 20.93 -0.46
N ILE A 216 0.82 21.12 -1.04
CA ILE A 216 1.89 20.12 -1.01
C ILE A 216 2.30 19.83 0.43
N GLU A 217 2.66 20.85 1.22
CA GLU A 217 3.18 20.65 2.59
C GLU A 217 2.15 20.02 3.52
N ARG A 218 0.90 20.49 3.49
CA ARG A 218 -0.14 20.02 4.41
C ARG A 218 -0.62 18.63 4.05
N VAL A 219 -0.75 18.32 2.77
CA VAL A 219 -1.13 16.98 2.33
C VAL A 219 0.03 16.01 2.51
N GLN A 220 1.28 16.42 2.30
CA GLN A 220 2.45 15.59 2.62
C GLN A 220 2.42 15.14 4.08
N ALA A 221 2.20 16.07 5.03
CA ALA A 221 2.09 15.71 6.44
C ALA A 221 0.92 14.74 6.74
N MET A 222 -0.17 14.79 5.96
CA MET A 222 -1.27 13.84 6.10
C MET A 222 -0.91 12.46 5.54
N VAL A 223 -0.22 12.40 4.39
CA VAL A 223 0.22 11.14 3.77
C VAL A 223 1.34 10.48 4.58
N GLU A 224 2.21 11.24 5.25
CA GLU A 224 3.20 10.69 6.18
C GLU A 224 2.54 9.97 7.37
N GLN A 225 1.36 10.43 7.82
CA GLN A 225 0.58 9.78 8.87
C GLN A 225 -0.23 8.58 8.33
N ASP A 226 -0.80 8.71 7.14
CA ASP A 226 -1.50 7.65 6.45
C ASP A 226 -1.03 7.52 4.99
N PRO A 227 -0.04 6.65 4.71
CA PRO A 227 0.46 6.44 3.36
C PRO A 227 -0.59 5.90 2.38
N ALA A 228 -1.75 5.44 2.86
CA ALA A 228 -2.87 4.99 2.03
C ALA A 228 -3.93 6.08 1.81
N LEU A 229 -3.70 7.33 2.24
CA LEU A 229 -4.67 8.43 2.19
C LEU A 229 -5.33 8.64 0.82
N PHE A 230 -4.59 8.42 -0.27
CA PHE A 230 -5.09 8.58 -1.64
C PHE A 230 -5.67 7.29 -2.24
N LEU A 231 -5.78 6.21 -1.47
CA LEU A 231 -6.29 4.93 -1.93
C LEU A 231 -7.73 4.76 -1.44
N CYS A 232 -8.66 4.44 -2.34
CA CYS A 232 -10.04 4.20 -1.93
C CYS A 232 -10.17 2.93 -1.07
N ASP A 233 -11.20 2.90 -0.22
CA ASP A 233 -11.53 1.75 0.63
C ASP A 233 -12.43 0.71 -0.06
N ASN A 234 -12.76 0.91 -1.34
CA ASN A 234 -13.56 -0.05 -2.09
C ASN A 234 -12.80 -1.39 -2.24
N PRO A 235 -13.28 -2.49 -1.65
CA PRO A 235 -12.59 -3.79 -1.72
C PRO A 235 -12.60 -4.40 -3.13
N ALA A 236 -13.43 -3.88 -4.04
CA ALA A 236 -13.47 -4.27 -5.44
C ALA A 236 -12.57 -3.42 -6.35
N CYS A 237 -11.85 -2.42 -5.80
CA CYS A 237 -10.88 -1.65 -6.57
C CYS A 237 -9.53 -2.39 -6.59
N ASP A 238 -9.26 -3.09 -7.68
CA ASP A 238 -8.05 -3.90 -7.85
C ASP A 238 -6.77 -3.08 -7.67
N ASP A 239 -6.74 -1.86 -8.22
CA ASP A 239 -5.60 -0.95 -8.12
C ASP A 239 -5.30 -0.59 -6.66
N CYS A 240 -6.27 -0.04 -5.94
CA CYS A 240 -6.07 0.40 -4.56
C CYS A 240 -5.81 -0.78 -3.60
N VAL A 241 -6.36 -1.96 -3.88
CA VAL A 241 -6.05 -3.19 -3.11
C VAL A 241 -4.57 -3.56 -3.28
N LEU A 242 -4.07 -3.62 -4.51
CA LEU A 242 -2.68 -3.98 -4.77
C LEU A 242 -1.68 -2.91 -4.28
N GLN A 243 -2.03 -1.63 -4.41
CA GLN A 243 -1.21 -0.53 -3.90
C GLN A 243 -1.13 -0.55 -2.36
N ARG A 244 -2.25 -0.82 -1.68
CA ARG A 244 -2.25 -1.01 -0.21
C ARG A 244 -1.44 -2.25 0.20
N ALA A 245 -1.45 -3.29 -0.62
CA ALA A 245 -0.60 -4.46 -0.44
C ALA A 245 0.90 -4.14 -0.58
N ASP A 246 1.28 -3.24 -1.50
CA ASP A 246 2.66 -2.75 -1.63
C ASP A 246 3.12 -1.96 -0.40
N LEU A 247 2.27 -1.09 0.14
CA LEU A 247 2.55 -0.38 1.40
C LEU A 247 2.81 -1.37 2.55
N ARG A 248 1.95 -2.38 2.67
CA ARG A 248 2.08 -3.42 3.70
C ARG A 248 3.37 -4.22 3.53
N ARG A 249 3.69 -4.68 2.31
CA ARG A 249 4.95 -5.37 2.03
C ARG A 249 6.16 -4.51 2.38
N HIS A 250 6.13 -3.23 2.03
CA HIS A 250 7.22 -2.30 2.35
C HIS A 250 7.42 -2.14 3.85
N GLN A 251 6.33 -2.04 4.62
CA GLN A 251 6.40 -2.00 6.08
C GLN A 251 6.98 -3.30 6.65
N LEU A 252 6.48 -4.46 6.21
CA LEU A 252 6.92 -5.77 6.70
C LEU A 252 8.38 -6.09 6.35
N LYS A 253 8.90 -5.59 5.22
CA LYS A 253 10.33 -5.74 4.85
C LYS A 253 11.30 -5.08 5.83
N ARG A 254 10.84 -4.13 6.65
CA ARG A 254 11.66 -3.44 7.66
C ARG A 254 11.66 -4.15 9.02
N GLU A 255 10.80 -5.14 9.18
CA GLU A 255 10.74 -5.94 10.41
C GLU A 255 11.87 -6.97 10.43
N SER A 256 12.31 -7.34 11.63
CA SER A 256 13.35 -8.36 11.81
C SER A 256 12.86 -9.77 11.48
N PHE A 257 11.55 -10.00 11.58
CA PHE A 257 10.90 -11.29 11.36
C PHE A 257 10.32 -11.40 9.95
N GLN A 258 10.13 -12.62 9.46
CA GLN A 258 9.36 -12.89 8.25
C GLN A 258 7.88 -13.05 8.59
N ALA A 259 7.02 -12.25 7.97
CA ALA A 259 5.57 -12.40 8.11
C ALA A 259 5.04 -13.41 7.08
N ALA A 260 4.29 -14.41 7.54
CA ALA A 260 3.71 -15.47 6.72
C ALA A 260 2.21 -15.65 6.99
N VAL A 261 1.53 -16.32 6.06
CA VAL A 261 0.11 -16.65 6.15
C VAL A 261 -0.07 -18.13 5.94
N SER A 262 -0.90 -18.79 6.75
CA SER A 262 -1.29 -20.18 6.51
C SER A 262 -2.15 -20.32 5.24
N ALA A 263 -1.88 -21.36 4.45
CA ALA A 263 -2.63 -21.69 3.25
C ALA A 263 -4.14 -21.85 3.54
N SER A 264 -4.50 -22.50 4.65
CA SER A 264 -5.90 -22.70 5.03
C SER A 264 -6.66 -21.41 5.38
N LEU A 265 -5.96 -20.35 5.80
CA LEU A 265 -6.52 -19.00 5.98
C LEU A 265 -6.69 -18.27 4.65
N ALA A 266 -5.75 -18.48 3.72
CA ALA A 266 -5.72 -17.77 2.45
C ALA A 266 -6.67 -18.33 1.39
N GLY A 267 -6.92 -19.65 1.36
CA GLY A 267 -7.76 -20.25 0.32
C GLY A 267 -7.80 -21.76 0.36
N ARG A 268 -8.28 -22.38 -0.73
CA ARG A 268 -8.27 -23.84 -0.91
C ARG A 268 -7.34 -24.27 -2.03
N TYR A 269 -7.27 -23.50 -3.10
CA TYR A 269 -6.48 -23.84 -4.29
C TYR A 269 -5.23 -22.97 -4.39
N ALA A 270 -4.14 -23.51 -4.96
CA ALA A 270 -2.83 -22.85 -4.94
C ALA A 270 -2.84 -21.46 -5.60
N GLN A 271 -3.54 -21.29 -6.73
CA GLN A 271 -3.66 -20.00 -7.41
C GLN A 271 -4.46 -18.99 -6.58
N GLU A 272 -5.60 -19.40 -6.03
CA GLU A 272 -6.42 -18.59 -5.12
C GLU A 272 -5.60 -18.14 -3.90
N ILE A 273 -4.88 -19.08 -3.27
CA ILE A 273 -3.98 -18.78 -2.14
C ILE A 273 -2.95 -17.75 -2.55
N ALA A 274 -2.30 -17.92 -3.71
CA ALA A 274 -1.30 -16.97 -4.19
C ALA A 274 -1.88 -15.56 -4.33
N ASP A 275 -3.01 -15.43 -5.01
CA ASP A 275 -3.66 -14.15 -5.29
C ASP A 275 -4.12 -13.46 -4.00
N VAL A 276 -4.71 -14.22 -3.07
CA VAL A 276 -5.20 -13.71 -1.79
C VAL A 276 -4.04 -13.27 -0.89
N VAL A 277 -2.94 -14.03 -0.83
CA VAL A 277 -1.73 -13.66 -0.05
C VAL A 277 -1.09 -12.38 -0.62
N TRP A 278 -0.98 -12.27 -1.96
CA TRP A 278 -0.45 -11.07 -2.61
C TRP A 278 -1.31 -9.84 -2.38
N ARG A 279 -2.64 -9.96 -2.52
CA ARG A 279 -3.59 -8.88 -2.23
C ARG A 279 -3.61 -8.51 -0.74
N ALA A 280 -3.33 -9.47 0.12
CA ALA A 280 -3.16 -9.23 1.55
C ALA A 280 -1.80 -8.64 1.91
N GLY A 281 -0.88 -8.40 0.97
CA GLY A 281 0.39 -7.72 1.25
C GLY A 281 1.46 -8.58 1.91
N PHE A 282 1.38 -9.90 1.79
CA PHE A 282 2.38 -10.85 2.27
C PHE A 282 3.17 -11.44 1.09
N ALA A 283 4.38 -11.93 1.38
CA ALA A 283 5.26 -12.56 0.39
C ALA A 283 5.67 -13.98 0.80
N ALA A 284 5.05 -14.52 1.86
CA ALA A 284 5.37 -15.84 2.38
C ALA A 284 4.11 -16.57 2.84
N VAL A 285 4.10 -17.89 2.66
CA VAL A 285 3.00 -18.78 2.99
C VAL A 285 3.52 -19.98 3.79
N GLU A 286 2.72 -20.46 4.72
CA GLU A 286 2.92 -21.75 5.40
C GLU A 286 1.90 -22.75 4.84
N LEU A 287 2.37 -23.89 4.34
CA LEU A 287 1.49 -24.90 3.75
C LEU A 287 1.01 -25.88 4.82
N ASP A 288 -0.18 -25.65 5.36
CA ASP A 288 -0.86 -26.55 6.30
C ASP A 288 -1.91 -27.45 5.62
N SER A 289 -2.47 -26.99 4.51
CA SER A 289 -3.49 -27.69 3.74
C SER A 289 -3.48 -27.28 2.26
N ILE A 290 -4.02 -28.16 1.41
CA ILE A 290 -4.31 -27.87 0.01
C ILE A 290 -5.55 -28.65 -0.44
N GLU A 291 -6.38 -28.05 -1.30
CA GLU A 291 -7.65 -28.63 -1.76
C GLU A 291 -8.56 -29.10 -0.60
N GLY A 292 -8.47 -28.43 0.55
CA GLY A 292 -9.23 -28.76 1.77
C GLY A 292 -8.72 -29.98 2.54
N ARG A 293 -7.54 -30.52 2.20
CA ARG A 293 -6.90 -31.64 2.91
C ARG A 293 -5.63 -31.16 3.61
N PRO A 294 -5.35 -31.60 4.85
CA PRO A 294 -4.04 -31.37 5.47
C PRO A 294 -2.90 -31.89 4.58
N VAL A 295 -1.76 -31.21 4.58
CA VAL A 295 -0.60 -31.62 3.76
C VAL A 295 -0.14 -33.06 4.06
N SER A 296 -0.35 -33.53 5.29
CA SER A 296 -0.01 -34.89 5.72
C SER A 296 -0.88 -35.99 5.08
N THR A 297 -2.07 -35.65 4.58
CA THR A 297 -3.02 -36.61 3.98
C THR A 297 -3.39 -36.28 2.54
N ALA A 298 -2.98 -35.11 2.04
CA ALA A 298 -3.10 -34.74 0.64
C ALA A 298 -2.21 -35.64 -0.24
N PRO A 299 -2.63 -35.97 -1.49
CA PRO A 299 -1.75 -36.68 -2.41
C PRO A 299 -0.45 -35.90 -2.64
N ARG A 300 0.71 -36.57 -2.56
CA ARG A 300 2.04 -35.92 -2.69
C ARG A 300 2.13 -35.00 -3.91
N GLY A 301 1.70 -35.48 -5.07
CA GLY A 301 1.68 -34.71 -6.33
C GLY A 301 0.91 -33.39 -6.23
N LYS A 302 -0.21 -33.36 -5.48
CA LYS A 302 -1.00 -32.14 -5.27
C LYS A 302 -0.26 -31.11 -4.42
N VAL A 303 0.47 -31.56 -3.41
CA VAL A 303 1.28 -30.67 -2.55
C VAL A 303 2.48 -30.12 -3.33
N THR A 304 3.15 -30.94 -4.13
CA THR A 304 4.28 -30.49 -4.98
C THR A 304 3.82 -29.52 -6.07
N ASP A 305 2.69 -29.79 -6.72
CA ASP A 305 2.11 -28.90 -7.74
C ASP A 305 1.73 -27.54 -7.12
N ALA A 306 1.08 -27.56 -5.95
CA ALA A 306 0.74 -26.34 -5.24
C ALA A 306 1.98 -25.53 -4.84
N ALA A 307 3.02 -26.20 -4.34
CA ALA A 307 4.28 -25.55 -4.01
C ALA A 307 4.95 -24.91 -5.24
N ALA A 308 4.86 -25.55 -6.41
CA ALA A 308 5.36 -24.99 -7.66
C ALA A 308 4.57 -23.74 -8.09
N VAL A 309 3.23 -23.78 -7.99
CA VAL A 309 2.36 -22.63 -8.30
C VAL A 309 2.67 -21.44 -7.39
N LEU A 310 2.76 -21.66 -6.08
CA LEU A 310 3.04 -20.60 -5.11
C LEU A 310 4.40 -19.94 -5.34
N ARG A 311 5.44 -20.72 -5.65
CA ARG A 311 6.76 -20.18 -6.01
C ARG A 311 6.76 -19.43 -7.33
N LYS A 312 6.06 -19.94 -8.34
CA LYS A 312 5.91 -19.26 -9.63
C LYS A 312 5.23 -17.90 -9.45
N ALA A 313 4.31 -17.80 -8.50
CA ALA A 313 3.71 -16.54 -8.09
C ALA A 313 4.65 -15.65 -7.25
N GLY A 314 5.86 -16.08 -6.91
CA GLY A 314 6.84 -15.31 -6.14
C GLY A 314 6.68 -15.39 -4.62
N LEU A 315 5.92 -16.36 -4.10
CA LEU A 315 5.78 -16.58 -2.66
C LEU A 315 6.85 -17.52 -2.12
N ALA A 316 7.44 -17.15 -0.98
CA ALA A 316 8.26 -18.06 -0.19
C ALA A 316 7.37 -19.04 0.58
N ILE A 317 7.73 -20.33 0.59
CA ILE A 317 7.06 -21.33 1.43
C ILE A 317 7.90 -21.55 2.68
N THR A 318 7.39 -21.11 3.83
CA THR A 318 8.14 -21.07 5.09
C THR A 318 8.28 -22.42 5.78
N ALA A 319 7.24 -23.25 5.69
CA ALA A 319 7.22 -24.62 6.21
C ALA A 319 6.06 -25.42 5.61
N LEU A 320 6.14 -26.74 5.72
CA LEU A 320 4.95 -27.60 5.72
C LEU A 320 4.51 -27.84 7.17
N ARG A 321 3.24 -27.57 7.50
CA ARG A 321 2.68 -27.79 8.83
C ARG A 321 1.82 -29.03 8.87
N LEU A 322 2.12 -29.93 9.81
CA LEU A 322 1.34 -31.11 10.09
C LEU A 322 0.33 -30.84 11.23
N PRO A 323 -0.91 -31.31 11.13
CA PRO A 323 -1.91 -31.12 12.18
C PRO A 323 -1.72 -32.07 13.38
N ALA A 324 -1.00 -33.17 13.19
CA ALA A 324 -0.79 -34.23 14.17
C ALA A 324 0.67 -34.72 14.13
N ALA A 325 1.15 -35.27 15.23
CA ALA A 325 2.39 -36.03 15.22
C ALA A 325 2.20 -37.30 14.37
N VAL A 326 3.27 -37.72 13.68
CA VAL A 326 3.32 -38.95 12.89
C VAL A 326 4.29 -39.92 13.52
N ASP A 327 4.20 -41.20 13.18
CA ASP A 327 5.16 -42.22 13.65
C ASP A 327 6.47 -42.20 12.85
N ASP A 328 6.38 -41.91 11.55
CA ASP A 328 7.53 -41.75 10.67
C ASP A 328 7.48 -40.39 9.96
N ILE A 329 8.48 -39.54 10.25
CA ILE A 329 8.61 -38.22 9.65
C ILE A 329 9.24 -38.27 8.25
N ARG A 330 9.92 -39.36 7.89
CA ARG A 330 10.72 -39.45 6.66
C ARG A 330 9.92 -39.12 5.41
N PRO A 331 8.70 -39.66 5.18
CA PRO A 331 7.92 -39.32 4.01
C PRO A 331 7.61 -37.83 3.89
N MET A 332 7.42 -37.15 5.03
CA MET A 332 7.12 -35.71 5.09
C MET A 332 8.37 -34.86 4.90
N ALA A 333 9.52 -35.30 5.41
CA ALA A 333 10.80 -34.66 5.16
C ALA A 333 11.18 -34.73 3.68
N ASP A 334 11.00 -35.90 3.04
CA ASP A 334 11.22 -36.05 1.60
C ASP A 334 10.24 -35.18 0.79
N LEU A 335 8.96 -35.12 1.19
CA LEU A 335 7.98 -34.24 0.56
C LEU A 335 8.36 -32.75 0.70
N ALA A 336 8.84 -32.33 1.87
CA ALA A 336 9.32 -30.95 2.07
C ALA A 336 10.44 -30.61 1.09
N ARG A 337 11.42 -31.51 0.91
CA ARG A 337 12.50 -31.33 -0.07
C ARG A 337 12.02 -31.26 -1.52
N GLU A 338 11.12 -32.17 -1.92
CA GLU A 338 10.49 -32.15 -3.26
C GLU A 338 9.77 -30.81 -3.48
N CYS A 339 9.08 -30.36 -2.45
CA CYS A 339 8.47 -29.05 -2.40
C CYS A 339 9.47 -27.92 -2.20
N GLY A 340 10.80 -28.10 -2.18
CA GLY A 340 11.80 -27.04 -1.99
C GLY A 340 11.74 -26.30 -0.64
N VAL A 341 11.24 -26.96 0.40
CA VAL A 341 11.04 -26.43 1.76
C VAL A 341 12.01 -27.16 2.71
N SER A 342 12.73 -26.40 3.55
CA SER A 342 13.71 -26.94 4.50
C SER A 342 13.22 -26.98 5.94
N ARG A 343 11.90 -26.82 6.16
CA ARG A 343 11.30 -26.76 7.50
C ARG A 343 9.96 -27.48 7.57
N LEU A 344 9.80 -28.29 8.62
CA LEU A 344 8.55 -28.92 9.02
C LEU A 344 8.09 -28.34 10.36
N ILE A 345 6.79 -28.11 10.49
CA ILE A 345 6.14 -27.84 11.78
C ILE A 345 5.30 -29.05 12.14
N ILE A 346 5.54 -29.64 13.32
CA ILE A 346 4.84 -30.84 13.80
C ILE A 346 4.54 -30.72 15.29
N PRO A 347 3.43 -31.29 15.82
CA PRO A 347 3.19 -31.32 17.26
C PRO A 347 4.35 -31.94 18.04
N LEU A 348 4.68 -31.34 19.19
CA LEU A 348 5.65 -31.91 20.11
C LEU A 348 5.12 -33.24 20.68
N SER A 349 5.92 -34.29 20.59
CA SER A 349 5.58 -35.63 21.11
C SER A 349 6.78 -36.31 21.75
N SER A 350 6.57 -37.49 22.33
CA SER A 350 7.64 -38.36 22.84
C SER A 350 8.63 -38.83 21.76
N GLN A 351 8.25 -38.77 20.47
CA GLN A 351 9.09 -39.19 19.34
C GLN A 351 9.98 -38.06 18.80
N ALA A 352 9.99 -36.88 19.45
CA ALA A 352 10.69 -35.70 18.96
C ALA A 352 12.17 -35.93 18.61
N ALA A 353 12.90 -36.74 19.39
CA ALA A 353 14.31 -37.03 19.13
C ALA A 353 14.52 -37.79 17.81
N ALA A 354 13.68 -38.79 17.55
CA ALA A 354 13.70 -39.54 16.30
C ALA A 354 13.35 -38.61 15.12
N HIS A 355 12.31 -37.79 15.27
CA HIS A 355 11.91 -36.84 14.23
C HIS A 355 13.02 -35.86 13.84
N VAL A 356 13.70 -35.26 14.82
CA VAL A 356 14.81 -34.33 14.50
C VAL A 356 15.94 -35.07 13.78
N ARG A 357 16.33 -36.27 14.22
CA ARG A 357 17.41 -37.04 13.58
C ARG A 357 17.07 -37.40 12.14
N THR A 358 15.91 -38.02 11.92
CA THR A 358 15.46 -38.45 10.59
C THR A 358 15.24 -37.29 9.64
N ALA A 359 14.66 -36.17 10.10
CA ALA A 359 14.51 -34.99 9.26
C ALA A 359 15.87 -34.32 8.94
N SER A 360 16.82 -34.33 9.89
CA SER A 360 18.18 -33.80 9.66
C SER A 360 18.94 -34.56 8.58
N GLU A 361 18.76 -35.90 8.49
CA GLU A 361 19.32 -36.71 7.40
C GLU A 361 18.80 -36.25 6.02
N ALA A 362 17.57 -35.73 5.98
CA ALA A 362 16.97 -35.13 4.80
C ALA A 362 17.28 -33.62 4.65
N GLN A 363 18.13 -33.04 5.51
CA GLN A 363 18.44 -31.59 5.54
C GLN A 363 17.19 -30.73 5.77
N VAL A 364 16.24 -31.23 6.56
CA VAL A 364 15.00 -30.55 6.92
C VAL A 364 14.98 -30.30 8.42
N ASN A 365 14.76 -29.05 8.81
CA ASN A 365 14.62 -28.64 10.21
C ASN A 365 13.22 -28.95 10.72
N VAL A 366 13.12 -29.34 11.99
CA VAL A 366 11.84 -29.58 12.66
C VAL A 366 11.63 -28.49 13.71
N SER A 367 10.51 -27.79 13.60
CA SER A 367 9.99 -26.92 14.65
C SER A 367 8.77 -27.55 15.28
N PHE A 368 8.77 -27.66 16.60
CA PHE A 368 7.69 -28.30 17.33
C PHE A 368 6.62 -27.28 17.74
N VAL A 369 5.35 -27.57 17.47
CA VAL A 369 4.23 -26.75 17.97
C VAL A 369 3.63 -27.36 19.25
N ASN A 370 3.30 -26.52 20.23
CA ASN A 370 2.81 -26.91 21.56
C ASN A 370 1.31 -27.28 21.56
N LEU A 371 0.89 -28.17 20.67
CA LEU A 371 -0.51 -28.63 20.60
C LEU A 371 -0.83 -29.60 21.75
N GLY A 372 -1.62 -29.13 22.72
CA GLY A 372 -2.06 -29.94 23.87
C GLY A 372 -0.96 -30.22 24.91
N VAL A 373 0.09 -29.39 24.95
CA VAL A 373 1.26 -29.58 25.82
C VAL A 373 1.47 -28.35 26.71
N SER A 374 1.66 -28.55 28.02
CA SER A 374 2.00 -27.45 28.94
C SER A 374 3.41 -26.92 28.71
N SER A 375 3.67 -25.68 29.13
CA SER A 375 5.00 -25.08 28.95
C SER A 375 6.09 -25.79 29.76
N GLN A 376 5.74 -26.35 30.93
CA GLN A 376 6.70 -27.13 31.73
C GLN A 376 7.09 -28.42 31.01
N LEU A 377 6.11 -29.14 30.45
CA LEU A 377 6.37 -30.36 29.71
C LEU A 377 7.14 -30.07 28.42
N ALA A 378 6.74 -29.04 27.66
CA ALA A 378 7.43 -28.64 26.45
C ALA A 378 8.89 -28.23 26.73
N SER A 379 9.11 -27.43 27.77
CA SER A 379 10.45 -26.99 28.18
C SER A 379 11.35 -28.15 28.56
N ARG A 380 10.84 -29.10 29.36
CA ARG A 380 11.58 -30.30 29.74
C ARG A 380 12.00 -31.11 28.51
N LEU A 381 11.05 -31.43 27.62
CA LEU A 381 11.32 -32.22 26.42
C LEU A 381 12.34 -31.52 25.50
N LEU A 382 12.21 -30.20 25.28
CA LEU A 382 13.15 -29.46 24.42
C LEU A 382 14.55 -29.36 25.03
N VAL A 383 14.66 -29.24 26.36
CA VAL A 383 15.95 -29.27 27.06
C VAL A 383 16.59 -30.65 26.95
N GLU A 384 15.83 -31.72 27.18
CA GLU A 384 16.31 -33.11 27.02
C GLU A 384 16.82 -33.35 25.60
N LEU A 385 16.08 -32.92 24.57
CA LEU A 385 16.53 -33.02 23.18
C LEU A 385 17.85 -32.29 22.94
N ARG A 386 17.97 -31.05 23.41
CA ARG A 386 19.19 -30.27 23.28
C ARG A 386 20.37 -30.95 23.97
N ASP A 387 20.15 -31.53 25.14
CA ASP A 387 21.19 -32.21 25.91
C ASP A 387 21.70 -33.49 25.21
N THR A 388 20.94 -34.04 24.25
CA THR A 388 21.42 -35.10 23.33
C THR A 388 22.25 -34.59 22.14
N GLY A 389 22.55 -33.28 22.08
CA GLY A 389 23.31 -32.64 21.00
C GLY A 389 22.46 -32.20 19.80
N LEU A 390 21.14 -32.29 19.89
CA LEU A 390 20.22 -31.82 18.84
C LEU A 390 19.92 -30.33 18.99
N THR A 391 19.45 -29.67 17.94
CA THR A 391 19.06 -28.25 17.94
C THR A 391 17.56 -28.10 17.74
N PRO A 392 16.74 -28.34 18.79
CA PRO A 392 15.29 -28.29 18.65
C PRO A 392 14.79 -26.85 18.56
N CYS A 393 13.78 -26.64 17.72
CA CYS A 393 13.06 -25.37 17.59
C CYS A 393 11.61 -25.52 18.06
N VAL A 394 10.97 -24.41 18.44
CA VAL A 394 9.55 -24.37 18.81
C VAL A 394 8.81 -23.28 18.06
N THR A 395 7.69 -23.67 17.46
CA THR A 395 6.66 -22.77 16.96
C THR A 395 5.77 -22.47 18.15
N PHE A 396 5.95 -21.29 18.72
CA PHE A 396 5.24 -20.85 19.91
C PHE A 396 3.80 -20.49 19.54
N ASN A 397 2.86 -21.34 19.92
CA ASN A 397 1.44 -21.08 19.77
C ASN A 397 0.85 -20.67 21.12
N ALA A 398 0.66 -19.36 21.27
CA ALA A 398 0.23 -18.76 22.53
C ALA A 398 -1.20 -19.17 22.90
N ALA A 399 -2.11 -19.27 21.92
CA ALA A 399 -3.49 -19.70 22.14
C ALA A 399 -3.58 -21.12 22.72
N ASN A 400 -2.69 -22.03 22.32
CA ASN A 400 -2.64 -23.38 22.89
C ASN A 400 -2.14 -23.41 24.35
N PHE A 401 -1.21 -22.53 24.74
CA PHE A 401 -0.84 -22.39 26.16
C PHE A 401 -1.97 -21.76 26.97
N ALA A 402 -2.68 -20.78 26.42
CA ALA A 402 -3.88 -20.23 27.04
C ALA A 402 -4.92 -21.34 27.25
N ARG A 403 -5.19 -22.18 26.25
CA ARG A 403 -6.07 -23.35 26.39
C ARG A 403 -5.62 -24.34 27.48
N ALA A 404 -4.33 -24.42 27.76
CA ALA A 404 -3.78 -25.22 28.87
C ALA A 404 -3.94 -24.54 30.25
N GLY A 405 -4.63 -23.40 30.33
CA GLY A 405 -4.83 -22.61 31.55
C GLY A 405 -3.63 -21.74 31.93
N GLU A 406 -2.68 -21.54 31.02
CA GLU A 406 -1.47 -20.76 31.28
C GLU A 406 -1.58 -19.32 30.77
N LYS A 407 -0.68 -18.45 31.23
CA LYS A 407 -0.51 -17.09 30.69
C LYS A 407 0.68 -17.09 29.73
N PRO A 408 0.48 -17.08 28.41
CA PRO A 408 1.55 -17.35 27.46
C PRO A 408 2.78 -16.44 27.59
N PHE A 409 2.58 -15.13 27.75
CA PHE A 409 3.66 -14.16 27.93
C PHE A 409 4.18 -14.14 29.37
N LEU A 410 3.30 -14.10 30.35
CA LEU A 410 3.68 -13.92 31.75
C LEU A 410 4.35 -15.16 32.36
N SER A 411 3.93 -16.37 31.95
CA SER A 411 4.47 -17.63 32.45
C SER A 411 5.16 -18.45 31.36
N SER A 412 4.46 -18.85 30.29
CA SER A 412 4.90 -19.94 29.40
C SER A 412 6.19 -19.58 28.66
N TYR A 413 6.26 -18.37 28.09
CA TYR A 413 7.44 -17.86 27.40
C TYR A 413 8.70 -17.79 28.29
N LYS A 414 8.51 -17.51 29.58
CA LYS A 414 9.59 -17.42 30.58
C LYS A 414 10.07 -18.78 31.08
N GLN A 415 9.38 -19.88 30.79
CA GLN A 415 9.77 -21.26 31.15
C GLN A 415 10.92 -21.78 30.28
N LYS A 416 12.00 -21.00 30.08
CA LYS A 416 13.18 -21.39 29.28
C LYS A 416 12.88 -21.70 27.80
N LEU A 417 11.65 -21.53 27.33
CA LEU A 417 11.20 -21.77 25.96
C LEU A 417 11.73 -20.72 24.98
N ARG A 418 11.85 -19.46 25.42
CA ARG A 418 12.34 -18.32 24.62
C ARG A 418 13.51 -18.65 23.68
N ARG A 419 14.49 -19.41 24.16
CA ARG A 419 15.74 -19.72 23.42
C ARG A 419 15.53 -20.67 22.22
N PHE A 420 14.40 -21.37 22.19
CA PHE A 420 14.06 -22.34 21.15
C PHE A 420 13.05 -21.77 20.15
N VAL A 421 12.45 -20.61 20.44
CA VAL A 421 11.38 -20.04 19.61
C VAL A 421 11.96 -19.66 18.25
N ASP A 422 11.41 -20.21 17.17
CA ASP A 422 11.74 -19.87 15.79
C ASP A 422 10.52 -19.37 14.99
N GLN A 423 9.32 -19.51 15.55
CA GLN A 423 8.08 -18.93 15.02
C GLN A 423 7.12 -18.56 16.15
N LEU A 424 6.34 -17.49 15.95
CA LEU A 424 5.14 -17.17 16.71
C LEU A 424 3.91 -17.37 15.83
N ASP A 425 2.98 -18.21 16.28
CA ASP A 425 1.66 -18.30 15.65
C ASP A 425 0.81 -17.10 16.09
N ILE A 426 0.39 -16.31 15.11
CA ILE A 426 -0.44 -15.12 15.29
C ILE A 426 -1.90 -15.52 15.22
N GLU A 427 -2.43 -15.89 16.37
CA GLU A 427 -3.83 -16.19 16.63
C GLU A 427 -4.17 -15.83 18.08
N ASP A 428 -5.46 -15.72 18.38
CA ASP A 428 -5.92 -15.48 19.75
C ASP A 428 -7.14 -16.36 20.03
N ALA A 429 -7.31 -16.71 21.31
CA ALA A 429 -8.39 -17.55 21.76
C ALA A 429 -8.66 -17.32 23.25
N THR A 430 -9.89 -17.59 23.68
CA THR A 430 -10.23 -17.66 25.10
C THR A 430 -9.56 -18.86 25.79
N PHE A 431 -9.53 -18.89 27.13
CA PHE A 431 -9.10 -20.08 27.89
C PHE A 431 -9.87 -21.36 27.54
N ALA A 432 -11.12 -21.24 27.06
CA ALA A 432 -11.91 -22.38 26.58
C ALA A 432 -11.50 -22.88 25.19
N GLY A 433 -10.55 -22.21 24.53
CA GLY A 433 -10.09 -22.53 23.17
C GLY A 433 -10.97 -21.97 22.06
N CYS A 434 -11.96 -21.12 22.36
CA CYS A 434 -12.74 -20.43 21.34
C CYS A 434 -11.88 -19.36 20.66
N PRO A 435 -11.68 -19.41 19.33
CA PRO A 435 -10.93 -18.38 18.60
C PRO A 435 -11.55 -16.99 18.77
N THR A 436 -10.71 -15.97 18.84
CA THR A 436 -11.12 -14.56 18.95
C THR A 436 -10.36 -13.69 17.97
N ASP A 437 -10.82 -12.44 17.82
CA ASP A 437 -10.01 -11.40 17.19
C ASP A 437 -8.64 -11.29 17.89
N LEU A 438 -7.60 -10.93 17.12
CA LEU A 438 -6.27 -10.69 17.68
C LEU A 438 -6.33 -9.64 18.81
N ALA A 439 -5.68 -9.96 19.94
CA ALA A 439 -5.66 -9.16 21.17
C ALA A 439 -7.03 -8.98 21.85
N ARG A 440 -7.95 -9.92 21.62
CA ARG A 440 -9.27 -9.98 22.29
C ARG A 440 -9.50 -11.27 23.07
N GLY A 441 -8.51 -12.16 23.11
CA GLY A 441 -8.56 -13.40 23.87
C GLY A 441 -7.59 -13.43 25.04
N ASN A 442 -7.13 -14.62 25.38
CA ASN A 442 -6.23 -14.92 26.49
C ASN A 442 -4.83 -15.35 26.01
N ALA A 443 -4.54 -15.26 24.71
CA ALA A 443 -3.23 -15.65 24.17
C ALA A 443 -2.11 -14.63 24.49
N GLU A 444 -2.43 -13.43 24.99
CA GLU A 444 -1.45 -12.34 25.22
C GLU A 444 -0.66 -12.02 23.92
N ILE A 445 -1.33 -12.10 22.76
CA ILE A 445 -0.65 -12.07 21.46
C ILE A 445 0.02 -10.72 21.18
N LYS A 446 -0.55 -9.62 21.66
CA LYS A 446 0.05 -8.27 21.53
C LYS A 446 1.38 -8.19 22.29
N GLU A 447 1.40 -8.68 23.51
CA GLU A 447 2.58 -8.71 24.38
C GLU A 447 3.66 -9.64 23.82
N MET A 448 3.26 -10.81 23.28
CA MET A 448 4.16 -11.76 22.62
C MET A 448 4.81 -11.17 21.36
N MET A 449 4.03 -10.49 20.51
CA MET A 449 4.56 -9.79 19.35
C MET A 449 5.55 -8.69 19.77
N SER A 450 5.16 -7.88 20.75
CA SER A 450 5.97 -6.77 21.26
C SER A 450 7.34 -7.24 21.78
N ILE A 451 7.35 -8.22 22.67
CA ILE A 451 8.62 -8.68 23.29
C ILE A 451 9.57 -9.31 22.28
N LEU A 452 9.06 -10.05 21.29
CA LEU A 452 9.88 -10.67 20.24
C LEU A 452 10.43 -9.61 19.30
N ARG A 453 9.62 -8.61 18.91
CA ARG A 453 10.07 -7.50 18.07
C ARG A 453 11.13 -6.66 18.77
N CYS A 454 10.95 -6.32 20.05
CA CYS A 454 11.98 -5.65 20.86
C CYS A 454 13.28 -6.46 20.97
N ALA A 455 13.19 -7.79 20.90
CA ALA A 455 14.35 -8.69 20.92
C ALA A 455 14.99 -8.91 19.53
N ASN A 456 14.58 -8.15 18.51
CA ASN A 456 15.04 -8.30 17.13
C ASN A 456 14.88 -9.73 16.60
N PHE A 457 13.74 -10.35 16.90
CA PHE A 457 13.46 -11.75 16.57
C PHE A 457 13.54 -12.00 15.05
N PRO A 458 14.41 -12.93 14.59
CA PRO A 458 14.62 -13.18 13.16
C PRO A 458 13.73 -14.30 12.58
N GLY A 459 12.81 -14.84 13.38
CA GLY A 459 11.98 -15.98 13.00
C GLY A 459 10.73 -15.59 12.20
N VAL A 460 9.70 -16.43 12.26
CA VAL A 460 8.45 -16.24 11.50
C VAL A 460 7.32 -15.76 12.40
N PHE A 461 6.53 -14.78 11.96
CA PHE A 461 5.20 -14.49 12.50
C PHE A 461 4.17 -15.01 11.50
N CYS A 462 3.42 -16.05 11.85
CA CYS A 462 2.48 -16.72 10.94
C CYS A 462 1.04 -16.42 11.32
N LEU A 463 0.26 -15.78 10.44
CA LEU A 463 -1.20 -15.71 10.59
C LEU A 463 -1.78 -17.08 10.28
N THR A 464 -2.23 -17.79 11.32
CA THR A 464 -2.60 -19.21 11.21
C THR A 464 -4.03 -19.41 10.66
N GLY A 465 -4.32 -20.66 10.30
CA GLY A 465 -5.65 -21.11 9.90
C GLY A 465 -6.76 -20.91 10.95
N ALA A 466 -6.42 -20.84 12.25
CA ALA A 466 -7.41 -20.65 13.32
C ALA A 466 -8.19 -19.33 13.18
N ASN A 467 -7.54 -18.31 12.61
CA ASN A 467 -8.18 -17.02 12.34
C ASN A 467 -9.36 -17.12 11.37
N ARG A 468 -9.46 -18.18 10.57
CA ARG A 468 -10.59 -18.40 9.64
C ARG A 468 -11.93 -18.57 10.36
N ALA A 469 -11.90 -19.04 11.61
CA ALA A 469 -13.09 -19.16 12.44
C ALA A 469 -13.65 -17.79 12.88
N VAL A 470 -12.83 -16.74 12.75
CA VAL A 470 -13.11 -15.39 13.26
C VAL A 470 -13.38 -14.44 12.10
N SER A 471 -12.52 -14.43 11.07
CA SER A 471 -12.66 -13.54 9.92
C SER A 471 -11.86 -14.02 8.70
N ASN A 472 -11.87 -13.23 7.62
CA ASN A 472 -11.06 -13.45 6.42
C ASN A 472 -9.64 -12.87 6.55
N LEU A 473 -8.74 -13.29 5.66
CA LEU A 473 -7.34 -12.85 5.68
C LEU A 473 -7.21 -11.32 5.62
N THR A 474 -8.01 -10.63 4.80
CA THR A 474 -7.94 -9.16 4.67
C THR A 474 -8.14 -8.47 6.01
N THR A 475 -9.15 -8.89 6.78
CA THR A 475 -9.48 -8.32 8.09
C THR A 475 -8.43 -8.67 9.13
N VAL A 476 -7.97 -9.93 9.15
CA VAL A 476 -6.92 -10.41 10.06
C VAL A 476 -5.61 -9.67 9.80
N ALA A 477 -5.22 -9.51 8.54
CA ALA A 477 -4.04 -8.75 8.11
C ALA A 477 -4.12 -7.28 8.54
N ALA A 478 -5.27 -6.62 8.37
CA ALA A 478 -5.46 -5.23 8.78
C ALA A 478 -5.27 -5.06 10.31
N ARG A 479 -5.78 -6.00 11.11
CA ARG A 479 -5.59 -6.00 12.56
C ARG A 479 -4.16 -6.29 12.97
N PHE A 480 -3.51 -7.27 12.33
CA PHE A 480 -2.09 -7.55 12.53
C PHE A 480 -1.23 -6.31 12.28
N MET A 481 -1.46 -5.60 11.16
CA MET A 481 -0.75 -4.34 10.87
C MET A 481 -1.07 -3.22 11.85
N THR A 482 -2.29 -3.18 12.38
CA THR A 482 -2.68 -2.19 13.41
C THR A 482 -1.92 -2.45 14.71
N LEU A 483 -1.87 -3.70 15.17
CA LEU A 483 -1.08 -4.10 16.32
C LEU A 483 0.41 -3.73 16.14
N LEU A 484 0.99 -3.99 14.97
CA LEU A 484 2.39 -3.63 14.68
C LEU A 484 2.67 -2.12 14.72
N ARG A 485 1.68 -1.26 14.44
CA ARG A 485 1.83 0.20 14.54
C ARG A 485 1.69 0.73 15.97
N GLU A 486 0.93 0.03 16.81
CA GLU A 486 0.75 0.39 18.22
C GLU A 486 1.93 0.00 19.12
N MET A 487 2.83 -0.85 18.61
CA MET A 487 4.05 -1.34 19.27
C MET A 487 5.27 -0.66 18.69
#